data_AF-A0A6J8F1T4-F1
#
_entry.id   AF-A0A6J8F1T4-F1
#
_cell.length_a   1.000
_cell.length_b   1.000
_cell.length_c   1.000
_cell.angle_alpha   90.00
_cell.angle_beta   90.00
_cell.angle_gamma   90.00
#
_symmetry.space_group_name_H-M   'P 1'
#
loop_
_entity.id
_entity.type
_entity.pdbx_description
1 polymer ?
#
loop_
_entity_poly.entity_id
_entity_poly.type
_entity_poly.pdbx_seq_one_letter_code
_entity_poly.pdbx_strand_id
1 'polypeptide(L)'
;MIYVFIVIWFWLRCTLADLNTQCDTHDQSKSYNSFLWKVKRDPPAYFFGTIHVPYTRVWDYIPENTKMAFDQSDNIVFELELTNPYTVSALANCQLLPGGEKLANILPAEIYTRLKQHLEYVRVMLPVWMTADQKGRGLYADYLFNAIAGNWERKRPIWVMLMVNSLNEHDIKSRGIPVLDLYLAQVAERESKVTGAIERVEEQCVPLNDLNFSQVRVLSYMYNVMQKGFKRRWKLGTNTY
;
A
#
# COMPACT_ATOMS: atom_id res chain seq x y z
N MET A 1 22.54 -20.91 15.01
CA MET A 1 22.99 -21.10 13.61
C MET A 1 22.28 -20.01 12.81
N ILE A 2 22.96 -18.92 12.44
CA ILE A 2 22.32 -17.62 12.09
C ILE A 2 21.73 -17.59 10.67
N TYR A 3 20.47 -17.97 10.48
CA TYR A 3 19.76 -17.81 9.21
C TYR A 3 19.23 -16.38 9.02
N VAL A 4 19.26 -15.87 7.79
CA VAL A 4 18.84 -14.50 7.44
C VAL A 4 17.78 -14.54 6.32
N PHE A 5 16.64 -13.88 6.53
CA PHE A 5 15.55 -13.74 5.55
C PHE A 5 15.34 -12.27 5.23
N ILE A 6 15.45 -11.89 3.95
CA ILE A 6 15.35 -10.49 3.50
C ILE A 6 14.08 -10.29 2.68
N VAL A 7 13.28 -9.28 3.03
CA VAL A 7 12.08 -8.88 2.30
C VAL A 7 12.38 -7.65 1.43
N ILE A 8 12.08 -7.73 0.14
CA ILE A 8 12.23 -6.62 -0.84
C ILE A 8 10.90 -6.39 -1.56
N TRP A 9 10.52 -5.14 -1.77
CA TRP A 9 9.33 -4.67 -2.46
C TRP A 9 9.50 -4.73 -3.96
N PHE A 10 8.45 -5.23 -4.61
CA PHE A 10 8.23 -5.00 -6.02
C PHE A 10 6.97 -4.15 -6.22
N TRP A 11 7.15 -2.94 -6.75
CA TRP A 11 6.06 -2.17 -7.34
C TRP A 11 5.79 -2.68 -8.76
N LEU A 12 4.78 -3.52 -8.92
CA LEU A 12 4.24 -3.88 -10.24
C LEU A 12 2.77 -3.48 -10.32
N ARG A 13 2.49 -2.46 -11.14
CA ARG A 13 1.16 -2.31 -11.74
C ARG A 13 1.00 -3.43 -12.75
N CYS A 14 0.12 -4.38 -12.47
CA CYS A 14 -0.31 -5.36 -13.46
C CYS A 14 -1.25 -4.65 -14.45
N THR A 15 -0.73 -4.28 -15.62
CA THR A 15 -1.57 -3.99 -16.79
C THR A 15 -1.76 -5.28 -17.56
N LEU A 16 -2.98 -5.81 -17.54
CA LEU A 16 -3.41 -6.89 -18.42
C LEU A 16 -3.36 -6.40 -19.86
N ALA A 17 -2.34 -6.82 -20.60
CA ALA A 17 -2.31 -6.77 -22.06
C ALA A 17 -1.63 -8.06 -22.54
N ASP A 18 -2.46 -9.04 -22.84
CA ASP A 18 -2.54 -9.75 -24.13
C ASP A 18 -2.90 -11.22 -23.94
N LEU A 19 -4.15 -11.50 -24.33
CA LEU A 19 -4.64 -12.82 -24.67
C LEU A 19 -3.83 -13.32 -25.86
N ASN A 20 -3.25 -14.52 -25.78
CA ASN A 20 -3.68 -15.68 -26.56
C ASN A 20 -2.54 -16.71 -26.63
N THR A 21 -2.59 -17.76 -25.81
CA THR A 21 -1.95 -19.03 -26.16
C THR A 21 -2.73 -20.18 -25.55
N GLN A 22 -3.08 -21.12 -26.42
CA GLN A 22 -3.93 -22.28 -26.21
C GLN A 22 -3.27 -23.26 -25.23
N CYS A 23 -3.99 -23.68 -24.19
CA CYS A 23 -3.45 -24.54 -23.13
C CYS A 23 -3.58 -26.02 -23.50
N ASP A 24 -2.44 -26.71 -23.65
CA ASP A 24 -2.33 -28.16 -23.53
C ASP A 24 -2.56 -28.59 -22.07
N THR A 25 -3.46 -29.54 -21.85
CA THR A 25 -3.76 -30.11 -20.53
C THR A 25 -2.76 -31.21 -20.21
N HIS A 26 -1.63 -30.83 -19.62
CA HIS A 26 -0.84 -31.75 -18.79
C HIS A 26 -1.07 -31.40 -17.32
N ASP A 27 -1.53 -32.39 -16.56
CA ASP A 27 -1.63 -32.37 -15.11
C ASP A 27 -0.22 -32.24 -14.52
N GLN A 28 0.24 -30.99 -14.39
CA GLN A 28 1.40 -30.62 -13.61
C GLN A 28 0.85 -29.93 -12.36
N SER A 29 1.22 -30.42 -11.17
CA SER A 29 1.20 -29.59 -9.98
C SER A 29 1.88 -28.27 -10.37
N LYS A 30 1.10 -27.20 -10.54
CA LYS A 30 1.64 -25.91 -10.96
C LYS A 30 2.57 -25.45 -9.85
N SER A 31 3.84 -25.78 -9.98
CA SER A 31 4.92 -25.27 -9.14
C SER A 31 5.06 -23.80 -9.50
N TYR A 32 4.19 -22.97 -8.93
CA TYR A 32 4.32 -21.53 -9.04
C TYR A 32 5.66 -21.13 -8.45
N ASN A 33 6.39 -20.25 -9.15
CA ASN A 33 7.63 -19.69 -8.62
C ASN A 33 7.34 -19.06 -7.25
N SER A 34 8.05 -19.50 -6.21
CA SER A 34 7.81 -19.03 -4.84
C SER A 34 8.34 -17.63 -4.56
N PHE A 35 8.92 -16.96 -5.58
CA PHE A 35 9.65 -15.68 -5.47
C PHE A 35 10.62 -15.67 -4.27
N LEU A 36 11.17 -16.85 -3.96
CA LEU A 36 12.13 -17.08 -2.89
C LEU A 36 13.46 -17.45 -3.53
N TRP A 37 14.47 -16.61 -3.32
CA TRP A 37 15.82 -16.86 -3.76
C TRP A 37 16.68 -17.29 -2.57
N LYS A 38 17.38 -18.41 -2.68
CA LYS A 38 18.33 -18.87 -1.68
C LYS A 38 19.74 -18.44 -2.07
N VAL A 39 20.41 -17.70 -1.19
CA VAL A 39 21.83 -17.38 -1.31
C VAL A 39 22.63 -18.58 -0.81
N LYS A 40 23.56 -19.07 -1.64
CA LYS A 40 24.46 -20.18 -1.29
C LYS A 40 25.53 -19.70 -0.30
N ARG A 41 25.28 -19.94 1.00
CA ARG A 41 26.21 -19.71 2.12
C ARG A 41 25.86 -20.67 3.27
N ASP A 42 26.73 -20.75 4.27
CA ASP A 42 26.51 -21.48 5.51
C ASP A 42 26.63 -20.55 6.72
N PRO A 43 25.58 -20.40 7.55
CA PRO A 43 24.19 -20.83 7.31
C PRO A 43 23.55 -20.10 6.12
N PRO A 44 22.54 -20.67 5.42
CA PRO A 44 21.94 -20.06 4.24
C PRO A 44 21.21 -18.75 4.55
N ALA A 45 21.07 -17.93 3.51
CA ALA A 45 20.24 -16.73 3.54
C ALA A 45 19.20 -16.77 2.41
N TYR A 46 18.10 -16.08 2.60
CA TYR A 46 16.96 -16.08 1.68
C TYR A 46 16.55 -14.64 1.34
N PHE A 47 16.14 -14.42 0.10
CA PHE A 47 15.47 -13.21 -0.35
C PHE A 47 14.06 -13.57 -0.77
N PHE A 48 13.08 -12.82 -0.31
CA PHE A 48 11.68 -12.99 -0.64
C PHE A 48 11.07 -11.65 -1.07
N GLY A 49 10.49 -11.62 -2.26
CA GLY A 49 9.80 -10.44 -2.76
C GLY A 49 8.40 -10.30 -2.18
N THR A 50 8.06 -9.15 -1.60
CA THR A 50 6.70 -8.83 -1.15
C THR A 50 6.01 -7.81 -2.04
N ILE A 51 4.68 -7.82 -1.97
CA ILE A 51 3.81 -6.82 -2.57
C ILE A 51 2.97 -6.16 -1.47
N HIS A 52 2.77 -4.85 -1.56
CA HIS A 52 2.04 -4.05 -0.57
C HIS A 52 0.51 -4.22 -0.72
N VAL A 53 0.03 -5.40 -0.36
CA VAL A 53 -1.40 -5.75 -0.31
C VAL A 53 -1.71 -6.43 1.02
N PRO A 54 -2.97 -6.36 1.50
CA PRO A 54 -3.39 -7.04 2.72
C PRO A 54 -2.96 -8.51 2.72
N TYR A 55 -2.32 -8.98 3.79
CA TYR A 55 -1.77 -10.33 3.84
C TYR A 55 -2.83 -11.40 3.59
N THR A 56 -4.07 -11.18 4.04
CA THR A 56 -5.21 -12.09 3.84
C THR A 56 -5.58 -12.33 2.38
N ARG A 57 -5.17 -11.46 1.46
CA ARG A 57 -5.41 -11.66 0.01
C ARG A 57 -4.39 -12.58 -0.65
N VAL A 58 -3.23 -12.77 -0.02
CA VAL A 58 -2.09 -13.45 -0.63
C VAL A 58 -1.57 -14.63 0.18
N TRP A 59 -1.88 -14.72 1.48
CA TRP A 59 -1.30 -15.70 2.40
C TRP A 59 -1.48 -17.16 1.97
N ASP A 60 -2.67 -17.50 1.47
CA ASP A 60 -2.98 -18.86 1.00
C ASP A 60 -2.24 -19.22 -0.31
N TYR A 61 -1.74 -18.20 -1.01
CA TYR A 61 -0.97 -18.36 -2.25
C TYR A 61 0.55 -18.30 -2.00
N ILE A 62 1.01 -18.01 -0.78
CA ILE A 62 2.43 -18.05 -0.43
C ILE A 62 2.84 -19.53 -0.28
N PRO A 63 3.81 -20.01 -1.08
CA PRO A 63 4.23 -21.40 -1.03
C PRO A 63 4.87 -21.81 0.31
N GLU A 64 4.71 -23.08 0.65
CA GLU A 64 5.13 -23.62 1.95
C GLU A 64 6.65 -23.51 2.17
N ASN A 65 7.45 -23.66 1.12
CA ASN A 65 8.90 -23.50 1.21
C ASN A 65 9.32 -22.08 1.66
N THR A 66 8.53 -21.05 1.31
CA THR A 66 8.75 -19.67 1.79
C THR A 66 8.39 -19.54 3.27
N LYS A 67 7.25 -20.10 3.70
CA LYS A 67 6.83 -20.10 5.12
C LYS A 67 7.86 -20.82 5.98
N MET A 68 8.29 -22.02 5.57
CA MET A 68 9.35 -22.78 6.24
C MET A 68 10.68 -22.01 6.30
N ALA A 69 11.08 -21.32 5.23
CA ALA A 69 12.30 -20.52 5.23
C ALA A 69 12.23 -19.33 6.21
N PHE A 70 11.07 -18.70 6.33
CA PHE A 70 10.81 -17.67 7.34
C PHE A 70 10.87 -18.23 8.76
N ASP A 71 10.16 -19.34 9.01
CA ASP A 71 10.07 -19.98 10.33
C ASP A 71 11.45 -20.43 10.83
N GLN A 72 12.28 -20.99 9.95
CA GLN A 72 13.65 -21.43 10.26
C GLN A 72 14.65 -20.28 10.40
N SER A 73 14.27 -19.05 10.03
CA SER A 73 15.17 -17.91 10.08
C SER A 73 15.20 -17.24 11.45
N ASP A 74 16.38 -17.15 12.07
CA ASP A 74 16.57 -16.45 13.35
C ASP A 74 16.55 -14.92 13.17
N ASN A 75 16.96 -14.44 11.98
CA ASN A 75 17.09 -13.02 11.67
C ASN A 75 16.25 -12.68 10.43
N ILE A 76 15.43 -11.65 10.54
CA ILE A 76 14.57 -11.17 9.45
C ILE A 76 14.88 -9.70 9.19
N VAL A 77 15.27 -9.37 7.97
CA VAL A 77 15.57 -8.00 7.55
C VAL A 77 14.48 -7.56 6.56
N PHE A 78 13.77 -6.51 6.91
CA PHE A 78 12.75 -5.90 6.06
C PHE A 78 13.35 -4.72 5.28
N GLU A 79 12.59 -4.15 4.36
CA GLU A 79 12.96 -2.88 3.74
C GLU A 79 13.05 -1.76 4.78
N LEU A 80 11.94 -1.55 5.48
CA LEU A 80 11.81 -0.58 6.55
C LEU A 80 11.33 -1.25 7.83
N GLU A 81 11.71 -0.68 8.96
CA GLU A 81 11.26 -1.10 10.28
C GLU A 81 9.85 -0.52 10.56
N LEU A 82 8.82 -1.11 9.96
CA LEU A 82 7.44 -0.58 10.02
C LEU A 82 6.76 -0.76 11.39
N THR A 83 7.35 -1.51 12.30
CA THR A 83 6.90 -1.64 13.70
C THR A 83 7.48 -0.55 14.59
N ASN A 84 8.53 0.15 14.15
CA ASN A 84 9.12 1.26 14.86
C ASN A 84 8.32 2.57 14.63
N PRO A 85 7.78 3.20 15.69
CA PRO A 85 6.98 4.42 15.55
C PRO A 85 7.77 5.60 14.97
N TYR A 86 9.10 5.64 15.14
CA TYR A 86 9.94 6.68 14.54
C TYR A 86 9.97 6.56 13.02
N THR A 87 10.10 5.34 12.49
CA THR A 87 10.06 5.07 11.03
C THR A 87 8.72 5.49 10.45
N VAL A 88 7.62 5.11 11.10
CA VAL A 88 6.26 5.47 10.66
C VAL A 88 6.06 6.99 10.69
N SER A 89 6.53 7.68 11.73
CA SER A 89 6.45 9.13 11.84
C SER A 89 7.29 9.83 10.76
N ALA A 90 8.51 9.38 10.52
CA ALA A 90 9.39 9.91 9.48
C ALA A 90 8.78 9.73 8.08
N LEU A 91 8.21 8.56 7.78
CA LEU A 91 7.45 8.31 6.54
C LEU A 91 6.25 9.24 6.41
N ALA A 92 5.51 9.53 7.49
CA ALA A 92 4.40 10.45 7.43
C ALA A 92 4.86 11.90 7.16
N ASN A 93 5.96 12.32 7.79
CA ASN A 93 6.53 13.66 7.64
C ASN A 93 7.13 13.89 6.25
N CYS A 94 7.77 12.87 5.66
CA CYS A 94 8.39 13.00 4.34
C CYS A 94 7.38 13.27 3.21
N GLN A 95 6.09 12.98 3.44
CA GLN A 95 5.01 13.23 2.48
C GLN A 95 4.63 14.72 2.41
N LEU A 96 5.05 15.51 3.39
CA LEU A 96 4.62 16.90 3.55
C LEU A 96 5.40 17.85 2.64
N LEU A 97 4.73 18.93 2.27
CA LEU A 97 5.32 20.08 1.62
C LEU A 97 6.31 20.78 2.56
N PRO A 98 7.48 21.21 2.05
CA PRO A 98 8.48 21.89 2.85
C PRO A 98 8.00 23.29 3.26
N GLY A 99 8.65 23.88 4.27
CA GLY A 99 8.46 25.30 4.60
C GLY A 99 7.07 25.72 5.07
N GLY A 100 6.18 24.78 5.41
CA GLY A 100 4.81 25.14 5.82
C GLY A 100 3.85 25.36 4.65
N GLU A 101 4.28 25.15 3.41
CA GLU A 101 3.47 25.39 2.22
C GLU A 101 2.18 24.57 2.20
N LYS A 102 1.19 25.09 1.47
CA LYS A 102 -0.11 24.48 1.27
C LYS A 102 -0.29 24.06 -0.18
N LEU A 103 -0.99 22.95 -0.36
CA LEU A 103 -1.31 22.39 -1.66
C LEU A 103 -2.09 23.35 -2.55
N ALA A 104 -2.88 24.26 -1.96
CA ALA A 104 -3.59 25.32 -2.67
C ALA A 104 -2.68 26.29 -3.43
N ASN A 105 -1.42 26.43 -3.00
CA ASN A 105 -0.43 27.30 -3.65
C ASN A 105 0.24 26.61 -4.86
N ILE A 106 0.06 25.29 -4.99
CA ILE A 106 0.77 24.44 -5.97
C ILE A 106 -0.19 23.93 -7.04
N LEU A 107 -1.41 23.55 -6.65
CA LEU A 107 -2.40 23.04 -7.60
C LEU A 107 -3.19 24.19 -8.23
N PRO A 108 -3.60 24.05 -9.50
CA PRO A 108 -4.60 24.92 -10.09
C PRO A 108 -5.89 24.92 -9.25
N ALA A 109 -6.52 26.10 -9.11
CA ALA A 109 -7.70 26.30 -8.26
C ALA A 109 -8.85 25.32 -8.56
N GLU A 110 -9.08 24.96 -9.83
CA GLU A 110 -10.10 23.99 -10.22
C GLU A 110 -9.80 22.59 -9.64
N ILE A 111 -8.55 22.14 -9.73
CA ILE A 111 -8.14 20.83 -9.25
C ILE A 111 -8.21 20.77 -7.73
N TYR A 112 -7.75 21.82 -7.05
CA TYR A 112 -7.86 21.92 -5.59
C TYR A 112 -9.32 21.85 -5.13
N THR A 113 -10.21 22.59 -5.79
CA THR A 113 -11.65 22.60 -5.47
C THR A 113 -12.27 21.22 -5.64
N ARG A 114 -11.93 20.52 -6.74
CA ARG A 114 -12.42 19.17 -7.00
C ARG A 114 -11.89 18.14 -6.02
N LEU A 115 -10.63 18.26 -5.62
CA LEU A 115 -10.04 17.42 -4.58
C LEU A 115 -10.79 17.59 -3.26
N LYS A 116 -11.03 18.84 -2.84
CA LYS A 116 -11.81 19.13 -1.64
C LYS A 116 -13.21 18.49 -1.71
N GLN A 117 -13.94 18.69 -2.81
CA GLN A 117 -15.26 18.09 -3.01
C GLN A 117 -15.22 16.55 -3.00
N HIS A 118 -14.19 15.94 -3.58
CA HIS A 118 -14.03 14.50 -3.59
C HIS A 118 -13.78 13.94 -2.18
N LEU A 119 -12.95 14.62 -1.38
CA LEU A 119 -12.69 14.23 0.00
C LEU A 119 -13.94 14.34 0.90
N GLU A 120 -14.77 15.37 0.70
CA GLU A 120 -16.08 15.47 1.38
C GLU A 120 -17.01 14.30 0.99
N TYR A 121 -17.05 13.93 -0.29
CA TYR A 121 -17.80 12.76 -0.73
C TYR A 121 -17.30 11.48 -0.05
N VAL A 122 -15.98 11.26 -0.01
CA VAL A 122 -15.38 10.10 0.65
C VAL A 122 -15.73 10.08 2.14
N ARG A 123 -15.70 11.22 2.82
CA ARG A 123 -16.07 11.34 4.23
C ARG A 123 -17.51 10.88 4.49
N VAL A 124 -18.45 11.28 3.62
CA VAL A 124 -19.86 10.83 3.68
C VAL A 124 -20.02 9.34 3.38
N MET A 125 -19.22 8.80 2.45
CA MET A 125 -19.33 7.40 2.05
C MET A 125 -18.63 6.41 2.99
N LEU A 126 -17.62 6.85 3.75
CA LEU A 126 -16.82 6.01 4.63
C LEU A 126 -17.66 5.12 5.57
N PRO A 127 -18.68 5.64 6.30
CA PRO A 127 -19.54 4.81 7.14
C PRO A 127 -20.24 3.67 6.40
N VAL A 128 -20.55 3.88 5.11
CA VAL A 128 -21.21 2.89 4.23
C VAL A 128 -20.22 1.85 3.73
N TRP A 129 -19.00 2.26 3.38
CA TRP A 129 -17.97 1.35 2.87
C TRP A 129 -17.30 0.49 3.95
N MET A 130 -17.31 0.95 5.20
CA MET A 130 -16.72 0.23 6.33
C MET A 130 -17.50 -1.05 6.66
N THR A 131 -16.76 -2.13 6.91
CA THR A 131 -17.30 -3.43 7.30
C THR A 131 -17.76 -3.44 8.76
N ALA A 132 -18.60 -4.41 9.12
CA ALA A 132 -19.02 -4.61 10.50
C ALA A 132 -17.85 -4.99 11.42
N ASP A 133 -16.89 -5.79 10.95
CA ASP A 133 -15.69 -6.17 11.70
C ASP A 133 -14.82 -4.94 12.04
N GLN A 134 -14.57 -4.05 11.08
CA GLN A 134 -13.84 -2.80 11.33
C GLN A 134 -14.50 -1.96 12.43
N LYS A 135 -15.83 -1.81 12.36
CA LYS A 135 -16.61 -1.07 13.36
C LYS A 135 -16.57 -1.77 14.74
N GLY A 136 -16.68 -3.10 14.76
CA GLY A 136 -16.59 -3.92 15.97
C GLY A 136 -15.24 -3.82 16.68
N ARG A 137 -14.15 -3.59 15.93
CA ARG A 137 -12.81 -3.33 16.47
C ARG A 137 -12.57 -1.88 16.91
N GLY A 138 -13.60 -1.04 16.92
CA GLY A 138 -13.51 0.36 17.34
C GLY A 138 -12.95 1.32 16.28
N LEU A 139 -12.87 0.92 15.01
CA LEU A 139 -12.58 1.87 13.94
C LEU A 139 -13.84 2.67 13.60
N TYR A 140 -13.78 3.99 13.79
CA TYR A 140 -14.84 4.92 13.41
C TYR A 140 -14.50 5.67 12.12
N ALA A 141 -15.52 6.07 11.37
CA ALA A 141 -15.35 6.66 10.04
C ALA A 141 -14.47 7.93 10.03
N ASP A 142 -14.68 8.86 10.97
CA ASP A 142 -13.86 10.07 11.07
C ASP A 142 -12.41 9.74 11.47
N TYR A 143 -12.20 8.77 12.36
CA TYR A 143 -10.86 8.31 12.72
C TYR A 143 -10.14 7.72 11.50
N LEU A 144 -10.82 6.84 10.76
CA LEU A 144 -10.27 6.23 9.55
C LEU A 144 -10.01 7.26 8.45
N PHE A 145 -10.90 8.24 8.27
CA PHE A 145 -10.69 9.35 7.35
C PHE A 145 -9.44 10.13 7.71
N ASN A 146 -9.29 10.53 8.97
CA ASN A 146 -8.13 11.29 9.45
C ASN A 146 -6.84 10.48 9.36
N ALA A 147 -6.88 9.17 9.60
CA ALA A 147 -5.73 8.29 9.46
C ALA A 147 -5.22 8.20 8.00
N ILE A 148 -6.12 8.28 7.01
CA ILE A 148 -5.75 8.16 5.59
C ILE A 148 -5.46 9.52 4.96
N ALA A 149 -6.38 10.47 5.16
CA ALA A 149 -6.45 11.76 4.47
C ALA A 149 -6.31 12.97 5.38
N GLY A 150 -5.98 12.77 6.66
CA GLY A 150 -5.65 13.87 7.57
C GLY A 150 -4.51 14.74 7.01
N ASN A 151 -4.60 16.05 7.22
CA ASN A 151 -3.61 17.03 6.78
C ASN A 151 -3.30 16.97 5.26
N TRP A 152 -4.22 16.49 4.43
CA TRP A 152 -4.00 16.36 2.97
C TRP A 152 -3.58 17.69 2.32
N GLU A 153 -4.01 18.83 2.85
CA GLU A 153 -3.69 20.18 2.39
C GLU A 153 -2.19 20.51 2.51
N ARG A 154 -1.45 19.73 3.31
CA ARG A 154 -0.01 19.87 3.53
C ARG A 154 0.79 18.81 2.79
N LYS A 155 0.17 17.81 2.15
CA LYS A 155 0.88 16.74 1.45
C LYS A 155 1.36 17.20 0.07
N ARG A 156 2.49 16.67 -0.41
CA ARG A 156 2.96 16.92 -1.79
C ARG A 156 1.99 16.29 -2.80
N PRO A 157 1.89 16.83 -4.03
CA PRO A 157 0.92 16.36 -5.02
C PRO A 157 0.95 14.85 -5.31
N ILE A 158 2.14 14.24 -5.38
CA ILE A 158 2.26 12.79 -5.64
C ILE A 158 1.63 11.94 -4.54
N TRP A 159 1.81 12.33 -3.27
CA TRP A 159 1.23 11.61 -2.13
C TRP A 159 -0.28 11.78 -2.07
N VAL A 160 -0.79 12.95 -2.43
CA VAL A 160 -2.24 13.18 -2.58
C VAL A 160 -2.81 12.31 -3.71
N MET A 161 -2.10 12.19 -4.83
CA MET A 161 -2.50 11.32 -5.93
C MET A 161 -2.61 9.85 -5.50
N LEU A 162 -1.59 9.32 -4.82
CA LEU A 162 -1.59 7.96 -4.29
C LEU A 162 -2.70 7.75 -3.26
N MET A 163 -2.86 8.71 -2.34
CA MET A 163 -3.91 8.72 -1.34
C MET A 163 -5.30 8.66 -1.99
N VAL A 164 -5.62 9.58 -2.91
CA VAL A 164 -6.92 9.62 -3.61
C VAL A 164 -7.19 8.34 -4.40
N ASN A 165 -6.17 7.72 -5.02
CA ASN A 165 -6.32 6.44 -5.69
C ASN A 165 -6.77 5.31 -4.75
N SER A 166 -6.40 5.39 -3.46
CA SER A 166 -6.79 4.43 -2.42
C SER A 166 -8.10 4.75 -1.69
N LEU A 167 -8.76 5.87 -2.03
CA LEU A 167 -10.03 6.29 -1.41
C LEU A 167 -11.24 5.73 -2.18
N ASN A 168 -11.36 4.40 -2.19
CA ASN A 168 -12.47 3.69 -2.80
C ASN A 168 -12.95 2.55 -1.89
N GLU A 169 -14.20 2.09 -2.10
CA GLU A 169 -14.83 1.07 -1.26
C GLU A 169 -13.99 -0.20 -1.05
N HIS A 170 -13.37 -0.71 -2.12
CA HIS A 170 -12.59 -1.95 -2.07
C HIS A 170 -11.36 -1.83 -1.16
N ASP A 171 -10.64 -0.71 -1.28
CA ASP A 171 -9.46 -0.47 -0.45
C ASP A 171 -9.86 -0.12 1.00
N ILE A 172 -10.95 0.66 1.19
CA ILE A 172 -11.49 0.97 2.52
C ILE A 172 -11.89 -0.29 3.29
N LYS A 173 -12.53 -1.27 2.64
CA LYS A 173 -12.89 -2.56 3.28
C LYS A 173 -11.68 -3.35 3.79
N SER A 174 -10.49 -3.11 3.24
CA SER A 174 -9.25 -3.76 3.67
C SER A 174 -8.45 -2.98 4.71
N ARG A 175 -8.85 -1.75 5.05
CA ARG A 175 -8.14 -0.94 6.05
C ARG A 175 -8.19 -1.61 7.43
N GLY A 176 -7.08 -1.56 8.16
CA GLY A 176 -6.93 -2.26 9.43
C GLY A 176 -6.42 -3.70 9.30
N ILE A 177 -6.33 -4.23 8.07
CA ILE A 177 -5.60 -5.47 7.80
C ILE A 177 -4.16 -5.10 7.43
N PRO A 178 -3.13 -5.65 8.09
CA PRO A 178 -1.74 -5.36 7.75
C PRO A 178 -1.42 -5.86 6.34
N VAL A 179 -0.57 -5.11 5.65
CA VAL A 179 0.08 -5.55 4.41
C VAL A 179 1.08 -6.67 4.72
N LEU A 180 1.44 -7.49 3.73
CA LEU A 180 2.22 -8.71 3.93
C LEU A 180 3.56 -8.49 4.66
N ASP A 181 4.29 -7.44 4.28
CA ASP A 181 5.55 -7.04 4.90
C ASP A 181 5.37 -6.69 6.39
N LEU A 182 4.39 -5.84 6.74
CA LEU A 182 4.08 -5.51 8.14
C LEU A 182 3.59 -6.74 8.92
N TYR A 183 2.78 -7.60 8.30
CA TYR A 183 2.32 -8.84 8.92
C TYR A 183 3.49 -9.75 9.28
N LEU A 184 4.43 -9.96 8.36
CA LEU A 184 5.64 -10.76 8.60
C LEU A 184 6.52 -10.13 9.69
N ALA A 185 6.65 -8.81 9.72
CA ALA A 185 7.37 -8.12 10.79
C ALA A 185 6.72 -8.36 12.18
N GLN A 186 5.40 -8.26 12.26
CA GLN A 186 4.65 -8.54 13.49
C GLN A 186 4.76 -10.02 13.92
N VAL A 187 4.78 -10.96 12.97
CA VAL A 187 5.02 -12.38 13.28
C VAL A 187 6.43 -12.57 13.83
N ALA A 188 7.45 -11.99 13.18
CA ALA A 188 8.83 -12.08 13.62
C ALA A 188 9.03 -11.54 15.05
N GLU A 189 8.40 -10.41 15.38
CA GLU A 189 8.41 -9.86 16.74
C GLU A 189 7.72 -10.78 17.75
N ARG A 190 6.54 -11.34 17.42
CA ARG A 190 5.83 -12.29 18.29
C ARG A 190 6.65 -13.55 18.56
N GLU A 191 7.43 -13.98 17.58
CA GLU A 191 8.31 -15.15 17.67
C GLU A 191 9.70 -14.82 18.24
N SER A 192 9.92 -13.57 18.70
CA SER A 192 11.18 -13.10 19.26
C SER A 192 12.40 -13.29 18.33
N LYS A 193 12.16 -13.23 17.01
CA LYS A 193 13.23 -13.22 16.00
C LYS A 193 13.96 -11.87 16.02
N VAL A 194 15.22 -11.85 15.62
CA VAL A 194 15.97 -10.60 15.46
C VAL A 194 15.50 -9.92 14.18
N THR A 195 14.97 -8.70 14.30
CA THR A 195 14.51 -7.92 13.15
C THR A 195 15.50 -6.81 12.78
N GLY A 196 15.49 -6.39 11.52
CA GLY A 196 16.26 -5.25 11.03
C GLY A 196 15.65 -4.63 9.78
N ALA A 197 16.23 -3.52 9.33
CA ALA A 197 15.85 -2.82 8.10
C ALA A 197 17.08 -2.60 7.22
N ILE A 198 16.93 -2.76 5.90
CA ILE A 198 18.00 -2.51 4.92
C ILE A 198 17.97 -1.08 4.36
N GLU A 199 16.80 -0.44 4.32
CA GLU A 199 16.61 0.89 3.76
C GLU A 199 16.40 1.94 4.85
N ARG A 200 16.60 3.21 4.46
CA ARG A 200 16.19 4.37 5.24
C ARG A 200 14.93 4.99 4.67
N VAL A 201 14.22 5.75 5.49
CA VAL A 201 13.00 6.47 5.07
C VAL A 201 13.27 7.39 3.88
N GLU A 202 14.43 8.01 3.82
CA GLU A 202 14.82 8.88 2.71
C GLU A 202 14.86 8.13 1.37
N GLU A 203 15.26 6.87 1.37
CA GLU A 203 15.38 6.05 0.15
C GLU A 203 14.00 5.74 -0.47
N GLN A 204 12.94 5.73 0.33
CA GLN A 204 11.55 5.61 -0.15
C GLN A 204 10.95 6.96 -0.54
N CYS A 205 11.27 8.01 0.22
CA CYS A 205 10.61 9.31 0.06
C CYS A 205 11.24 10.17 -1.03
N VAL A 206 12.56 10.22 -1.12
CA VAL A 206 13.30 11.07 -2.07
C VAL A 206 12.92 10.75 -3.52
N PRO A 207 12.90 9.47 -3.97
CA PRO A 207 12.51 9.16 -5.35
C PRO A 207 11.12 9.67 -5.72
N LEU A 208 10.15 9.63 -4.78
CA LEU A 208 8.79 10.13 -4.99
C LEU A 208 8.72 11.66 -4.91
N ASN A 209 9.45 12.26 -3.98
CA ASN A 209 9.46 13.71 -3.75
C ASN A 209 10.21 14.47 -4.84
N ASP A 210 11.18 13.84 -5.49
CA ASP A 210 11.99 14.38 -6.58
C ASP A 210 11.35 14.14 -7.95
N LEU A 211 10.20 13.44 -8.00
CA LEU A 211 9.45 13.26 -9.24
C LEU A 211 9.01 14.62 -9.81
N ASN A 212 9.82 15.14 -10.72
CA ASN A 212 9.54 16.31 -11.52
C ASN A 212 8.64 15.95 -12.73
N PHE A 213 7.62 15.11 -12.50
CA PHE A 213 6.57 14.96 -13.51
C PHE A 213 5.97 16.34 -13.71
N SER A 214 5.88 16.79 -14.96
CA SER A 214 5.08 17.97 -15.30
C SER A 214 3.79 17.86 -14.52
N GLN A 215 3.52 18.84 -13.64
CA GLN A 215 2.39 18.80 -12.72
C GLN A 215 1.12 18.35 -13.47
N VAL A 216 1.00 18.76 -14.73
CA VAL A 216 0.03 18.29 -15.74
C VAL A 216 -0.27 16.78 -15.73
N ARG A 217 0.72 15.87 -15.70
CA ARG A 217 0.47 14.41 -15.70
C ARG A 217 -0.14 13.93 -14.39
N VAL A 218 0.40 14.39 -13.26
CA VAL A 218 -0.13 14.07 -11.92
C VAL A 218 -1.53 14.65 -11.77
N LEU A 219 -1.73 15.91 -12.18
CA LEU A 219 -3.02 16.60 -12.19
C LEU A 219 -4.04 15.87 -13.07
N SER A 220 -3.65 15.43 -14.27
CA SER A 220 -4.51 14.66 -15.18
C SER A 220 -4.90 13.31 -14.57
N TYR A 221 -3.97 12.61 -13.92
CA TYR A 221 -4.28 11.36 -13.24
C TYR A 221 -5.23 11.58 -12.06
N MET A 222 -4.94 12.57 -11.19
CA MET A 222 -5.80 12.97 -10.08
C MET A 222 -7.21 13.31 -10.58
N TYR A 223 -7.31 14.10 -11.65
CA TYR A 223 -8.55 14.46 -12.31
C TYR A 223 -9.36 13.22 -12.70
N ASN A 224 -8.71 12.26 -13.37
CA ASN A 224 -9.35 11.03 -13.85
C ASN A 224 -9.83 10.12 -12.71
N VAL A 225 -9.04 9.98 -11.64
CA VAL A 225 -9.44 9.20 -10.46
C VAL A 225 -10.67 9.81 -9.80
N MET A 226 -10.66 11.13 -9.58
CA MET A 226 -11.80 11.84 -8.98
C MET A 226 -13.06 11.75 -9.86
N GLN A 227 -12.92 11.79 -11.19
CA GLN A 227 -14.03 11.60 -12.14
C GLN A 227 -14.60 10.19 -12.13
N LYS A 228 -13.78 9.14 -11.97
CA LYS A 228 -14.29 7.77 -11.78
C LYS A 228 -15.16 7.67 -10.53
N GLY A 229 -14.77 8.33 -9.43
CA GLY A 229 -15.61 8.45 -8.23
C GLY A 229 -16.93 9.17 -8.51
N PHE A 230 -16.89 10.30 -9.22
CA PHE A 230 -18.09 11.06 -9.57
C PHE A 230 -19.05 10.30 -10.51
N LYS A 231 -18.54 9.55 -11.49
CA LYS A 231 -19.37 8.69 -12.35
C LYS A 231 -20.06 7.56 -11.57
N ARG A 232 -19.41 7.01 -10.53
CA ARG A 232 -20.06 6.03 -9.62
C ARG A 232 -21.21 6.68 -8.82
N ARG A 233 -21.05 7.94 -8.38
CA ARG A 233 -22.12 8.72 -7.73
C ARG A 233 -23.38 8.82 -8.62
N TRP A 234 -23.22 9.12 -9.90
CA TRP A 234 -24.37 9.19 -10.82
C TRP A 234 -25.02 7.83 -11.07
N LYS A 235 -24.25 6.74 -11.14
CA LYS A 235 -24.83 5.38 -11.26
C LYS A 235 -25.61 4.93 -10.02
N LEU A 236 -25.22 5.36 -8.83
CA LEU A 236 -25.95 5.08 -7.58
C LEU A 236 -27.13 6.03 -7.35
N GLY A 237 -27.17 7.18 -8.04
CA GLY A 237 -28.21 8.19 -7.92
C GLY A 237 -29.36 8.09 -8.92
N THR A 238 -29.39 7.09 -9.81
CA THR A 238 -30.47 6.90 -10.79
C THR A 238 -31.50 5.83 -10.40
N ASN A 239 -31.48 5.32 -9.16
CA ASN A 239 -32.54 4.43 -8.63
C ASN A 239 -33.49 5.18 -7.69
N THR A 240 -34.00 6.32 -8.15
CA THR A 240 -35.22 6.93 -7.62
C THR A 240 -35.98 7.50 -8.79
N TYR A 241 -36.85 6.68 -9.39
CA TYR A 241 -38.29 6.88 -9.54
C TYR A 241 -38.93 5.53 -9.86
#